data_AF-A0A353WRV9-F1
#
_entry.id   AF-A0A353WRV9-F1
#
_cell.length_a   1.000
_cell.length_b   1.000
_cell.length_c   1.000
_cell.angle_alpha   90.00
_cell.angle_beta   90.00
_cell.angle_gamma   90.00
#
_symmetry.space_group_name_H-M   'P 1'
#
loop_
_entity.id
_entity.type
_entity.pdbx_description
1 polymer ?
#
loop_
_entity_poly.entity_id
_entity_poly.type
_entity_poly.pdbx_seq_one_letter_code
_entity_poly.pdbx_strand_id
1 'polypeptide(L)' 'AKQPQGGILKQEASIHISNLNLIDPKSNTPTRVGYRMEGDKKVRFAKKSGEEIK' A
#
# COMPACT_ATOMS: atom_id res chain seq x y z
N ALA A 1 8.53 -32.21 9.71
CA ALA A 1 9.05 -30.82 9.80
C ALA A 1 9.48 -30.36 8.42
N LYS A 2 9.16 -29.13 8.00
CA LYS A 2 9.27 -28.73 6.58
C LYS A 2 10.70 -28.55 6.06
N GLN A 3 11.74 -28.59 6.90
CA GLN A 3 13.15 -28.72 6.49
C GLN A 3 13.99 -29.38 7.61
N PRO A 4 14.40 -30.65 7.48
CA PRO A 4 15.15 -31.36 8.53
C PRO A 4 16.65 -31.05 8.59
N GLN A 5 17.24 -30.35 7.59
CA GLN A 5 18.69 -30.10 7.54
C GLN A 5 19.14 -28.68 7.94
N GLY A 6 18.23 -27.78 8.32
CA GLY A 6 18.60 -26.39 8.60
C GLY A 6 19.17 -25.65 7.39
N GLY A 7 19.33 -24.34 7.49
CA GLY A 7 19.83 -23.49 6.41
C GLY A 7 19.49 -22.02 6.64
N ILE A 8 20.26 -21.11 6.05
CA ILE A 8 19.97 -19.67 6.10
C ILE A 8 18.85 -19.38 5.10
N LEU A 9 17.63 -19.22 5.61
CA LEU A 9 16.48 -18.77 4.82
C LEU A 9 16.33 -17.26 4.97
N LYS A 10 16.28 -16.54 3.85
CA LYS A 10 15.88 -15.13 3.85
C LYS A 10 14.36 -15.06 3.84
N GLN A 11 13.79 -14.33 4.80
CA GLN A 11 12.37 -14.09 4.94
C GLN A 11 12.15 -12.59 5.16
N GLU A 12 11.01 -12.05 4.74
CA GLU A 12 10.74 -10.63 4.96
C GLU A 12 10.50 -10.33 6.44
N ALA A 13 11.08 -9.23 6.90
CA ALA A 13 10.78 -8.67 8.22
C ALA A 13 9.64 -7.66 8.10
N SER A 14 8.91 -7.45 9.20
CA SER A 14 7.89 -6.41 9.27
C SER A 14 8.50 -5.02 9.07
N ILE A 15 7.76 -4.14 8.39
CA ILE A 15 8.12 -2.72 8.22
C ILE A 15 7.03 -1.83 8.83
N HIS A 16 7.42 -0.69 9.38
CA HIS A 16 6.47 0.28 9.93
C HIS A 16 5.66 0.96 8.81
N ILE A 17 4.35 1.09 9.03
CA ILE A 17 3.41 1.59 8.01
C ILE A 17 3.72 3.02 7.52
N SER A 18 4.27 3.89 8.38
CA SER A 18 4.62 5.26 8.00
C SER A 18 5.80 5.37 7.03
N ASN A 19 6.58 4.30 6.86
CA ASN A 19 7.69 4.26 5.89
C ASN A 19 7.21 3.85 4.49
N LEU A 20 5.91 3.60 4.32
CA LEU A 20 5.29 3.19 3.07
C LEU A 20 4.36 4.30 2.55
N ASN A 21 4.21 4.34 1.23
CA ASN A 21 3.24 5.19 0.55
C ASN A 21 2.47 4.36 -0.48
N LEU A 22 1.23 4.74 -0.75
CA LEU A 22 0.47 4.13 -1.84
C LEU A 22 0.96 4.70 -3.17
N ILE A 23 1.05 3.82 -4.17
CA ILE A 23 1.37 4.22 -5.54
C ILE A 23 0.08 4.69 -6.19
N ASP A 24 0.15 5.85 -6.82
CA ASP A 24 -0.94 6.39 -7.64
C ASP A 24 -1.11 5.56 -8.91
N PRO A 25 -2.30 5.01 -9.20
CA PRO A 25 -2.53 4.19 -10.38
C PRO A 25 -2.24 4.92 -11.69
N LYS A 26 -2.33 6.26 -11.71
CA LYS A 26 -2.10 7.06 -12.92
C LYS A 26 -0.65 7.46 -13.14
N SER A 27 -0.01 7.98 -12.09
CA SER A 27 1.33 8.56 -12.20
C SER A 27 2.44 7.57 -11.84
N ASN A 28 2.11 6.41 -11.27
CA ASN A 28 3.08 5.47 -10.67
C ASN A 28 4.04 6.13 -9.66
N THR A 29 3.66 7.29 -9.12
CA THR A 29 4.43 7.98 -8.10
C THR A 29 3.82 7.75 -6.71
N PRO A 30 4.62 7.81 -5.63
CA PRO A 30 4.09 7.75 -4.28
C PRO A 30 3.15 8.92 -4.01
N THR A 31 1.97 8.61 -3.45
CA THR A 31 0.93 9.58 -3.14
C THR A 31 0.39 9.44 -1.72
N ARG A 32 -0.07 10.58 -1.20
CA ARG A 32 -0.86 10.62 0.03
C ARG A 32 -2.32 10.36 -0.30
N VAL A 33 -2.98 9.61 0.57
CA VAL A 33 -4.40 9.29 0.47
C VAL A 33 -5.24 10.43 1.08
N GLY A 34 -6.31 10.80 0.39
CA GLY A 34 -7.43 11.59 0.91
C GLY A 34 -8.70 10.75 0.98
N TYR A 35 -9.71 11.25 1.69
CA TYR A 35 -11.03 10.64 1.74
C TYR A 35 -12.07 11.61 1.21
N ARG A 36 -12.93 11.15 0.30
CA ARG A 36 -14.12 11.88 -0.15
C ARG A 36 -15.35 11.00 -0.04
N MET A 37 -16.51 11.62 0.04
CA MET A 37 -17.79 10.91 0.00
C MET A 37 -18.29 10.92 -1.44
N GLU A 38 -18.54 9.75 -2.01
CA GLU A 38 -19.29 9.58 -3.25
C GLU A 38 -20.64 8.95 -2.90
N GLY A 39 -21.66 9.81 -2.81
CA GLY A 39 -22.95 9.46 -2.21
C GLY A 39 -22.76 9.00 -0.76
N ASP A 40 -23.20 7.78 -0.47
CA ASP A 40 -23.12 7.18 0.87
C ASP A 40 -21.80 6.44 1.14
N LYS A 41 -20.88 6.36 0.15
CA LYS A 41 -19.63 5.60 0.28
C LYS A 41 -18.43 6.51 0.47
N LYS A 42 -17.63 6.21 1.50
CA LYS A 42 -16.34 6.86 1.74
C LYS A 42 -15.27 6.20 0.87
N VAL A 43 -14.81 6.91 -0.15
CA VAL A 43 -13.79 6.44 -1.08
C VAL A 43 -12.43 7.06 -0.78
N ARG A 44 -11.37 6.28 -0.98
CA ARG A 44 -9.99 6.74 -0.90
C ARG A 44 -9.58 7.31 -2.26
N PHE A 45 -8.99 8.49 -2.28
CA PHE A 45 -8.47 9.07 -3.51
C PHE A 45 -7.00 9.48 -3.35
N ALA A 46 -6.24 9.42 -4.42
CA ALA A 46 -4.86 9.89 -4.46
C ALA A 46 -4.86 11.42 -4.52
N LYS A 47 -4.21 12.09 -3.55
CA LYS A 47 -4.23 13.56 -3.48
C LYS A 47 -3.53 14.25 -4.66
N LYS A 48 -2.62 13.57 -5.37
CA LYS A 48 -1.93 14.15 -6.53
C LYS A 48 -2.76 14.09 -7.81
N SER A 49 -3.36 12.94 -8.13
CA SER A 49 -4.12 12.73 -9.37
C SER A 49 -5.62 12.99 -9.21
N GLY A 50 -6.14 13.00 -7.98
CA GLY A 50 -7.58 13.09 -7.71
C GLY A 50 -8.34 11.80 -8.01
N GLU A 51 -7.62 10.74 -8.39
CA GLU A 51 -8.19 9.47 -8.84
C GLU A 51 -8.48 8.55 -7.66
N GLU A 52 -9.52 7.74 -7.81
CA GLU A 52 -9.94 6.79 -6.78
C GLU A 52 -8.91 5.66 -6.67
N ILE A 53 -8.48 5.37 -5.44
CA ILE A 53 -7.60 4.26 -5.14
C ILE A 53 -8.48 3.04 -4.88
N LYS A 54 -8.61 2.17 -5.87
CA LYS A 54 -9.16 0.81 -5.72
C LYS A 54 -8.14 -0.15 -5.13
#